data_AF-A0A6B3GBP4-F1
#
_entry.id   AF-A0A6B3GBP4-F1
#
_cell.length_a   1.000
_cell.length_b   1.000
_cell.length_c   1.000
_cell.angle_alpha   90.00
_cell.angle_beta   90.00
_cell.angle_gamma   90.00
#
_symmetry.space_group_name_H-M   'P 1'
#
loop_
_entity.id
_entity.type
_entity.pdbx_description
1 polymer ?
#
loop_
_entity_poly.entity_id
_entity_poly.type
_entity_poly.pdbx_seq_one_letter_code
_entity_poly.pdbx_strand_id
1 'polypeptide(L)'
;QLEREDAEHPEFRGQVREFIDSLVSHYVLDDGKLVVCHAGLPEKYHGRTSGRVRSHALYGDTTGETDEFGLPVRYPWAEEYRGRATVVYGHTPVPTTSWINNTICLDTGAVFGGKMTALRWPERELVDVPAEKVWYEPVKPLVTEAPGGREGRPLDIADVQGRRVVETRHMGRVAVREENAAAALEVMSRFAVDPQLLAYLPPTM
;
A
#
# COMPACT_ATOMS: atom_id res chain seq x y z
N GLN A 1 -9.95 13.18 -30.84
CA GLN A 1 -9.06 13.96 -29.94
C GLN A 1 -7.61 13.65 -30.24
N LEU A 2 -7.14 12.41 -30.05
CA LEU A 2 -5.74 12.03 -30.31
C LEU A 2 -5.25 12.37 -31.73
N GLU A 3 -6.00 12.04 -32.77
CA GLU A 3 -5.63 12.37 -34.17
C GLU A 3 -5.47 13.87 -34.43
N ARG A 4 -6.20 14.71 -33.70
CA ARG A 4 -6.10 16.17 -33.80
C ARG A 4 -4.83 16.68 -33.12
N GLU A 5 -4.53 16.18 -31.92
CA GLU A 5 -3.28 16.49 -31.21
C GLU A 5 -2.06 16.04 -32.03
N ASP A 6 -2.15 14.90 -32.71
CA ASP A 6 -1.07 14.40 -33.57
C ASP A 6 -0.84 15.27 -34.81
N ALA A 7 -1.91 15.86 -35.35
CA ALA A 7 -1.81 16.78 -36.48
C ALA A 7 -1.23 18.14 -36.04
N GLU A 8 -1.57 18.60 -34.84
CA GLU A 8 -1.11 19.87 -34.26
C GLU A 8 0.34 19.77 -33.73
N HIS A 9 0.72 18.60 -33.20
CA HIS A 9 2.04 18.31 -32.66
C HIS A 9 2.56 16.93 -33.13
N PRO A 10 3.09 16.83 -34.37
CA PRO A 10 3.56 15.57 -34.92
C PRO A 10 4.66 14.86 -34.10
N GLU A 11 5.44 15.63 -33.34
CA GLU A 11 6.53 15.11 -32.49
C GLU A 11 6.03 14.55 -31.14
N PHE A 12 4.82 14.90 -30.72
CA PHE A 12 4.31 14.59 -29.38
C PHE A 12 4.30 13.09 -29.09
N ARG A 13 3.89 12.26 -30.06
CA ARG A 13 3.94 10.79 -29.94
C ARG A 13 5.36 10.27 -29.71
N GLY A 14 6.35 10.88 -30.37
CA GLY A 14 7.76 10.54 -30.18
C GLY A 14 8.22 10.84 -28.76
N GLN A 15 7.89 12.04 -28.28
CA GLN A 15 8.23 12.49 -26.92
C GLN A 15 7.57 11.62 -25.84
N VAL A 16 6.29 11.26 -26.00
CA VAL A 16 5.59 10.37 -25.06
C VAL A 16 6.21 8.98 -25.05
N ARG A 17 6.61 8.44 -26.21
CA ARG A 17 7.30 7.14 -26.28
C ARG A 17 8.62 7.17 -25.54
N GLU A 18 9.44 8.19 -25.79
CA GLU A 18 10.73 8.37 -25.10
C GLU A 18 10.55 8.53 -23.59
N PHE A 19 9.56 9.32 -23.17
CA PHE A 19 9.21 9.48 -21.77
C PHE A 19 8.86 8.13 -21.12
N ILE A 20 7.93 7.36 -21.70
CA ILE A 20 7.51 6.07 -21.15
C ILE A 20 8.67 5.06 -21.10
N ASP A 21 9.53 5.04 -22.13
CA ASP A 21 10.70 4.16 -22.18
C ASP A 21 11.74 4.52 -21.11
N SER A 22 11.87 5.82 -20.78
CA SER A 22 12.79 6.31 -19.76
C SER A 22 12.36 6.00 -18.31
N LEU A 23 11.10 5.57 -18.08
CA LEU A 23 10.57 5.36 -16.74
C LEU A 23 11.25 4.15 -16.06
N VAL A 24 11.76 4.40 -14.85
CA VAL A 24 12.28 3.36 -13.97
C VAL A 24 11.15 2.57 -13.31
N SER A 25 11.43 1.33 -12.91
CA SER A 25 10.43 0.45 -12.29
C SER A 25 10.01 0.89 -10.89
N HIS A 26 10.94 1.46 -10.13
CA HIS A 26 10.73 1.98 -8.79
C HIS A 26 11.84 2.96 -8.42
N TYR A 27 11.56 3.81 -7.45
CA TYR A 27 12.55 4.67 -6.80
C TYR A 27 12.78 4.23 -5.36
N VAL A 28 14.02 4.37 -4.88
CA VAL A 28 14.40 4.28 -3.47
C VAL A 28 14.92 5.66 -3.08
N LEU A 29 14.24 6.32 -2.15
CA LEU A 29 14.37 7.74 -1.82
C LEU A 29 14.62 7.92 -0.32
N ASP A 30 15.03 9.13 0.08
CA ASP A 30 15.19 9.53 1.49
C ASP A 30 16.03 8.52 2.29
N ASP A 31 17.25 8.23 1.81
CA ASP A 31 18.18 7.27 2.43
C ASP A 31 17.58 5.86 2.63
N GLY A 32 16.68 5.44 1.73
CA GLY A 32 16.01 4.15 1.79
C GLY A 32 14.79 4.12 2.70
N LYS A 33 14.30 5.28 3.17
CA LYS A 33 13.07 5.36 3.98
C LYS A 33 11.80 5.35 3.14
N LEU A 34 11.90 5.67 1.84
CA LEU A 34 10.75 5.73 0.93
C LEU A 34 11.02 4.93 -0.34
N VAL A 35 10.08 4.08 -0.73
CA VAL A 35 10.05 3.36 -2.01
C VAL A 35 8.76 3.71 -2.73
N VAL A 36 8.87 4.08 -4.00
CA VAL A 36 7.71 4.40 -4.86
C VAL A 36 7.70 3.45 -6.05
N CYS A 37 6.57 2.78 -6.28
CA CYS A 37 6.40 1.82 -7.38
C CYS A 37 4.91 1.70 -7.76
N HIS A 38 4.58 1.15 -8.93
CA HIS A 38 3.19 1.09 -9.36
C HIS A 38 2.36 0.04 -8.60
N ALA A 39 2.76 -1.23 -8.63
CA ALA A 39 1.99 -2.34 -8.04
C ALA A 39 2.40 -2.77 -6.62
N GLY A 40 3.38 -2.07 -6.04
CA GLY A 40 4.00 -2.52 -4.79
C GLY A 40 5.31 -3.27 -5.03
N LEU A 41 6.14 -3.35 -3.99
CA LEU A 41 7.45 -3.98 -4.09
C LEU A 41 7.93 -4.54 -2.74
N PRO A 42 8.15 -5.87 -2.61
CA PRO A 42 8.66 -6.46 -1.38
C PRO A 42 10.11 -6.04 -1.14
N GLU A 43 10.51 -6.00 0.13
CA GLU A 43 11.83 -5.48 0.58
C GLU A 43 13.01 -6.12 -0.16
N LYS A 44 12.95 -7.44 -0.42
CA LYS A 44 13.98 -8.19 -1.14
C LYS A 44 14.27 -7.70 -2.58
N TYR A 45 13.43 -6.83 -3.12
CA TYR A 45 13.57 -6.23 -4.45
C TYR A 45 13.96 -4.76 -4.44
N HIS A 46 14.00 -4.10 -3.28
CA HIS A 46 14.36 -2.68 -3.19
C HIS A 46 15.79 -2.46 -3.73
N GLY A 47 15.93 -1.51 -4.66
CA GLY A 47 17.21 -1.16 -5.29
C GLY A 47 17.71 -2.15 -6.34
N ARG A 48 16.93 -3.18 -6.70
CA ARG A 48 17.33 -4.20 -7.69
C ARG A 48 16.71 -3.95 -9.06
N THR A 49 17.48 -4.07 -10.13
CA THR A 49 17.05 -3.64 -11.49
C THR A 49 16.76 -4.77 -12.47
N SER A 50 16.65 -6.02 -12.01
CA SER A 50 16.38 -7.16 -12.91
C SER A 50 15.01 -7.07 -13.59
N GLY A 51 14.86 -7.70 -14.77
CA GLY A 51 13.58 -7.77 -15.47
C GLY A 51 12.43 -8.34 -14.63
N ARG A 52 12.73 -9.30 -13.73
CA ARG A 52 11.77 -9.83 -12.75
C ARG A 52 11.26 -8.76 -11.78
N VAL A 53 12.14 -7.86 -11.32
CA VAL A 53 11.77 -6.75 -10.43
C VAL A 53 10.92 -5.73 -11.18
N ARG A 54 11.28 -5.40 -12.43
CA ARG A 54 10.46 -4.54 -13.28
C ARG A 54 9.06 -5.11 -13.51
N SER A 55 8.98 -6.39 -13.84
CA SER A 55 7.69 -7.08 -14.01
C SER A 55 6.84 -7.01 -12.74
N HIS A 56 7.43 -7.29 -11.58
CA HIS A 56 6.72 -7.23 -10.31
C HIS A 56 6.25 -5.79 -9.97
N ALA A 57 7.07 -4.77 -10.23
CA ALA A 57 6.68 -3.39 -10.00
C ALA A 57 5.52 -2.92 -10.90
N LEU A 58 5.38 -3.50 -12.10
CA LEU A 58 4.31 -3.19 -13.05
C LEU A 58 3.03 -3.99 -12.81
N TYR A 59 3.14 -5.26 -12.42
CA TYR A 59 2.01 -6.18 -12.42
C TYR A 59 1.71 -6.81 -11.07
N GLY A 60 2.58 -6.63 -10.07
CA GLY A 60 2.47 -7.32 -8.79
C GLY A 60 2.64 -8.84 -8.93
N ASP A 61 2.17 -9.58 -7.91
CA ASP A 61 2.01 -11.03 -7.95
C ASP A 61 0.52 -11.40 -7.99
N THR A 62 0.21 -12.56 -8.56
CA THR A 62 -1.14 -13.13 -8.54
C THR A 62 -1.16 -14.40 -7.70
N THR A 63 -2.31 -14.75 -7.13
CA THR A 63 -2.50 -16.04 -6.45
C THR A 63 -2.61 -17.21 -7.45
N GLY A 64 -2.77 -16.89 -8.75
CA GLY A 64 -3.11 -17.84 -9.80
C GLY A 64 -4.62 -18.05 -9.99
N GLU A 65 -5.44 -17.43 -9.13
CA GLU A 65 -6.91 -17.51 -9.19
C GLU A 65 -7.51 -16.30 -9.93
N THR A 66 -8.78 -16.42 -10.28
CA THR A 66 -9.57 -15.36 -10.93
C THR A 66 -10.82 -15.11 -10.10
N ASP A 67 -11.19 -13.83 -9.91
CA ASP A 67 -12.40 -13.45 -9.18
C ASP A 67 -13.67 -13.58 -10.03
N GLU A 68 -14.83 -13.31 -9.42
CA GLU A 68 -16.15 -13.39 -10.08
C GLU A 68 -16.30 -12.41 -11.27
N PHE A 69 -15.43 -11.40 -11.36
CA PHE A 69 -15.40 -10.40 -12.44
C PHE A 69 -14.41 -10.78 -13.55
N GLY A 70 -13.78 -11.95 -13.47
CA GLY A 70 -12.80 -12.39 -14.46
C GLY A 70 -11.41 -11.74 -14.28
N LEU A 71 -11.16 -11.07 -13.16
CA LEU A 71 -9.90 -10.39 -12.88
C LEU A 71 -8.96 -11.28 -12.06
N PRO A 72 -7.64 -11.28 -12.32
CA PRO A 72 -6.69 -12.03 -11.52
C PRO A 72 -6.71 -11.61 -10.05
N VAL A 73 -6.84 -12.59 -9.15
CA VAL A 73 -6.73 -12.36 -7.71
C VAL A 73 -5.27 -12.05 -7.39
N ARG A 74 -5.03 -10.91 -6.73
CA ARG A 74 -3.70 -10.41 -6.40
C ARG A 74 -3.24 -10.93 -5.05
N TYR A 75 -1.96 -11.26 -4.96
CA TYR A 75 -1.36 -11.63 -3.67
C TYR A 75 -1.31 -10.40 -2.75
N PRO A 76 -1.84 -10.44 -1.51
CA PRO A 76 -1.89 -9.31 -0.60
C PRO A 76 -0.54 -9.05 0.08
N TRP A 77 0.51 -8.82 -0.71
CA TRP A 77 1.91 -8.72 -0.26
C TRP A 77 2.13 -7.66 0.85
N ALA A 78 1.30 -6.62 0.86
CA ALA A 78 1.32 -5.55 1.86
C ALA A 78 1.12 -6.10 3.29
N GLU A 79 0.32 -7.16 3.46
CA GLU A 79 0.03 -7.78 4.75
C GLU A 79 1.25 -8.50 5.35
N GLU A 80 2.13 -9.02 4.48
CA GLU A 80 3.36 -9.72 4.86
C GLU A 80 4.59 -8.83 4.85
N TYR A 81 4.44 -7.58 4.40
CA TYR A 81 5.54 -6.65 4.33
C TYR A 81 6.01 -6.27 5.74
N ARG A 82 7.29 -6.53 6.03
CA ARG A 82 7.94 -6.18 7.30
C ARG A 82 9.18 -5.28 7.10
N GLY A 83 9.31 -4.71 5.90
CA GLY A 83 10.46 -3.89 5.56
C GLY A 83 10.45 -2.52 6.24
N ARG A 84 11.64 -1.96 6.39
CA ARG A 84 11.82 -0.67 7.07
C ARG A 84 11.32 0.52 6.25
N ALA A 85 11.48 0.44 4.92
CA ALA A 85 11.06 1.51 4.02
C ALA A 85 9.54 1.61 3.96
N THR A 86 9.02 2.83 3.88
CA THR A 86 7.64 3.09 3.47
C THR A 86 7.49 2.81 1.98
N VAL A 87 6.57 1.94 1.59
CA VAL A 87 6.27 1.65 0.17
C VAL A 87 4.97 2.33 -0.23
N VAL A 88 5.06 3.32 -1.11
CA VAL A 88 3.93 4.04 -1.70
C VAL A 88 3.65 3.45 -3.07
N TYR A 89 2.40 3.04 -3.30
CA TYR A 89 2.01 2.35 -4.53
C TYR A 89 0.56 2.64 -4.96
N GLY A 90 0.11 1.99 -6.03
CA GLY A 90 -1.24 2.06 -6.58
C GLY A 90 -1.69 0.72 -7.16
N HIS A 91 -2.02 0.69 -8.46
CA HIS A 91 -2.33 -0.49 -9.28
C HIS A 91 -3.73 -1.05 -9.16
N THR A 92 -4.16 -1.41 -7.94
CA THR A 92 -5.52 -1.89 -7.70
C THR A 92 -6.28 -0.81 -6.93
N PRO A 93 -7.31 -0.19 -7.55
CA PRO A 93 -8.08 0.85 -6.91
C PRO A 93 -8.71 0.39 -5.58
N VAL A 94 -8.59 1.21 -4.55
CA VAL A 94 -9.22 1.02 -3.24
C VAL A 94 -10.20 2.16 -2.94
N PRO A 95 -11.31 1.92 -2.21
CA PRO A 95 -12.27 2.97 -1.89
C PRO A 95 -11.67 4.11 -1.05
N THR A 96 -10.74 3.76 -0.15
CA THR A 96 -10.06 4.70 0.75
C THR A 96 -8.63 4.22 0.99
N THR A 97 -7.70 5.16 0.99
CA THR A 97 -6.30 4.87 1.35
C THR A 97 -6.20 4.54 2.84
N SER A 98 -5.49 3.45 3.16
CA SER A 98 -5.15 3.05 4.52
C SER A 98 -3.71 2.54 4.59
N TRP A 99 -3.11 2.63 5.78
CA TRP A 99 -1.80 2.07 6.04
C TRP A 99 -1.92 0.58 6.35
N ILE A 100 -1.13 -0.24 5.66
CA ILE A 100 -0.95 -1.66 5.99
C ILE A 100 0.54 -1.88 6.19
N ASN A 101 0.95 -2.16 7.43
CA ASN A 101 2.35 -2.12 7.82
C ASN A 101 3.01 -0.80 7.39
N ASN A 102 4.19 -0.85 6.77
CA ASN A 102 4.86 0.30 6.16
C ASN A 102 4.50 0.47 4.67
N THR A 103 3.27 0.15 4.26
CA THR A 103 2.83 0.28 2.86
C THR A 103 1.53 1.07 2.76
N ILE A 104 1.33 1.74 1.62
CA ILE A 104 0.14 2.55 1.37
C ILE A 104 -0.22 2.63 -0.12
N CYS A 105 -1.48 2.31 -0.43
CA CYS A 105 -2.05 2.42 -1.78
C CYS A 105 -2.72 3.80 -1.96
N LEU A 106 -2.28 4.57 -2.94
CA LEU A 106 -2.85 5.88 -3.30
C LEU A 106 -3.83 5.81 -4.48
N ASP A 107 -3.99 4.64 -5.10
CA ASP A 107 -4.97 4.46 -6.16
C ASP A 107 -6.37 4.40 -5.56
N THR A 108 -7.03 5.55 -5.48
CA THR A 108 -8.42 5.67 -5.02
C THR A 108 -9.41 5.81 -6.17
N GLY A 109 -9.04 5.29 -7.35
CA GLY A 109 -9.95 5.14 -8.48
C GLY A 109 -10.48 6.45 -9.04
N ALA A 110 -9.65 7.50 -9.14
CA ALA A 110 -10.04 8.82 -9.66
C ALA A 110 -10.86 8.76 -10.97
N VAL A 111 -10.41 7.95 -11.92
CA VAL A 111 -11.08 7.81 -13.23
C VAL A 111 -12.48 7.20 -13.13
N PHE A 112 -12.72 6.39 -12.10
CA PHE A 112 -13.99 5.70 -11.85
C PHE A 112 -14.93 6.52 -10.94
N GLY A 113 -14.67 7.82 -10.77
CA GLY A 113 -15.47 8.69 -9.90
C GLY A 113 -15.04 8.69 -8.43
N GLY A 114 -13.88 8.10 -8.10
CA GLY A 114 -13.29 8.14 -6.77
C GLY A 114 -12.55 9.46 -6.49
N LYS A 115 -11.29 9.37 -6.06
CA LYS A 115 -10.45 10.52 -5.70
C LYS A 115 -9.08 10.45 -6.36
N MET A 116 -8.44 11.60 -6.54
CA MET A 116 -7.01 11.68 -6.80
C MET A 116 -6.30 11.94 -5.48
N THR A 117 -5.53 10.96 -4.99
CA THR A 117 -4.88 11.00 -3.67
C THR A 117 -3.37 11.12 -3.79
N ALA A 118 -2.77 11.92 -2.91
CA ALA A 118 -1.33 12.06 -2.77
C ALA A 118 -0.91 11.92 -1.29
N LEU A 119 0.31 11.42 -1.08
CA LEU A 119 0.97 11.39 0.21
C LEU A 119 2.05 12.48 0.25
N ARG A 120 1.97 13.38 1.23
CA ARG A 120 3.05 14.31 1.54
C ARG A 120 4.12 13.57 2.34
N TRP A 121 5.36 13.64 1.88
CA TRP A 121 6.52 13.03 2.54
C TRP A 121 7.56 14.10 2.89
N PRO A 122 8.10 14.14 4.11
CA PRO A 122 8.03 13.13 5.17
C PRO A 122 6.87 13.29 6.18
N GLU A 123 5.95 14.24 5.96
CA GLU A 123 4.86 14.54 6.91
C GLU A 123 3.87 13.37 7.09
N ARG A 124 3.82 12.45 6.12
CA ARG A 124 2.88 11.31 6.04
C ARG A 124 1.41 11.74 6.08
N GLU A 125 1.14 12.92 5.54
CA GLU A 125 -0.21 13.48 5.43
C GLU A 125 -0.83 13.10 4.10
N LEU A 126 -2.07 12.62 4.13
CA LEU A 126 -2.86 12.37 2.93
C LEU A 126 -3.58 13.64 2.50
N VAL A 127 -3.51 13.94 1.21
CA VAL A 127 -4.30 14.99 0.56
C VAL A 127 -5.02 14.39 -0.64
N ASP A 128 -6.28 14.75 -0.83
CA ASP A 128 -7.08 14.23 -1.94
C ASP A 128 -8.04 15.26 -2.51
N VAL A 129 -8.40 15.05 -3.78
CA VAL A 129 -9.42 15.82 -4.50
C VAL A 129 -10.42 14.82 -5.11
N PRO A 130 -11.75 15.02 -4.95
CA PRO A 130 -12.74 14.17 -5.58
C PRO A 130 -12.71 14.31 -7.11
N ALA A 131 -13.03 13.23 -7.81
CA ALA A 131 -13.23 13.26 -9.25
C ALA A 131 -14.44 14.15 -9.61
N GLU A 132 -14.34 14.90 -10.70
CA GLU A 132 -15.44 15.74 -11.21
C GLU A 132 -16.67 14.91 -11.59
N LYS A 133 -16.43 13.72 -12.15
CA LYS A 133 -17.44 12.75 -12.60
C LYS A 133 -16.81 11.36 -12.76
N VAL A 134 -17.65 10.37 -13.06
CA VAL A 134 -17.21 9.07 -13.55
C VAL A 134 -16.75 9.24 -15.01
N TRP A 135 -15.45 9.11 -15.25
CA TRP A 135 -14.87 9.18 -16.60
C TRP A 135 -14.85 7.81 -17.27
N TYR A 136 -14.83 6.74 -16.48
CA TYR A 136 -14.88 5.35 -16.95
C TYR A 136 -15.67 4.51 -15.94
N GLU A 137 -16.54 3.63 -16.43
CA GLU A 137 -17.32 2.75 -15.55
C GLU A 137 -16.44 1.59 -15.04
N PRO A 138 -16.32 1.38 -13.72
CA PRO A 138 -15.47 0.33 -13.19
C PRO A 138 -16.09 -1.05 -13.42
N VAL A 139 -15.26 -2.03 -13.82
CA VAL A 139 -15.70 -3.43 -13.98
C VAL A 139 -16.06 -4.05 -12.63
N LYS A 140 -15.33 -3.67 -11.58
CA LYS A 140 -15.55 -4.07 -10.19
C LYS A 140 -15.94 -2.84 -9.38
N PRO A 141 -17.06 -2.84 -8.63
CA PRO A 141 -17.45 -1.69 -7.81
C PRO A 141 -16.34 -1.26 -6.85
N LEU A 142 -16.02 0.04 -6.82
CA LEU A 142 -15.00 0.60 -5.93
C LEU A 142 -15.37 0.51 -4.44
N VAL A 143 -16.66 0.54 -4.13
CA VAL A 143 -17.19 0.40 -2.77
C VAL A 143 -18.01 -0.87 -2.74
N THR A 144 -17.59 -1.84 -1.94
CA THR A 144 -18.41 -3.00 -1.59
C THR A 144 -19.08 -2.72 -0.24
N GLU A 145 -20.34 -3.12 -0.07
CA GLU A 145 -21.07 -3.00 1.20
C GLU A 145 -20.57 -3.96 2.29
N ALA A 146 -19.53 -4.75 1.99
CA ALA A 146 -18.95 -5.70 2.93
C ALA A 146 -18.27 -4.97 4.11
N PRO A 147 -18.68 -5.25 5.36
CA PRO A 147 -17.99 -4.73 6.54
C PRO A 147 -16.51 -5.15 6.56
N GLY A 148 -15.62 -4.24 6.99
CA GLY A 148 -14.21 -4.55 7.26
C GLY A 148 -13.20 -4.08 6.22
N GLY A 149 -13.58 -3.86 4.96
CA GLY A 149 -12.63 -3.35 3.94
C GLY A 149 -12.17 -1.90 4.16
N ARG A 150 -12.99 -1.12 4.88
CA ARG A 150 -12.75 0.32 5.18
C ARG A 150 -11.91 0.58 6.43
N GLU A 151 -11.86 -0.36 7.37
CA GLU A 151 -11.38 -0.10 8.74
C GLU A 151 -10.00 -0.70 9.03
N GLY A 152 -9.37 -1.32 8.04
CA GLY A 152 -8.09 -2.02 8.22
C GLY A 152 -8.29 -3.47 8.65
N ARG A 153 -7.23 -4.27 8.49
CA ARG A 153 -7.24 -5.69 8.86
C ARG A 153 -7.22 -5.83 10.40
N PRO A 154 -8.00 -6.76 10.99
CA PRO A 154 -7.86 -7.11 12.41
C PRO A 154 -6.43 -7.54 12.73
N LEU A 155 -5.98 -7.30 13.97
CA LEU A 155 -4.67 -7.74 14.45
C LEU A 155 -4.47 -9.25 14.19
N ASP A 156 -3.38 -9.62 13.51
CA ASP A 156 -2.98 -11.03 13.38
C ASP A 156 -2.31 -11.48 14.68
N ILE A 157 -2.85 -12.50 15.34
CA ILE A 157 -2.25 -13.04 16.56
C ILE A 157 -0.82 -13.55 16.33
N ALA A 158 -0.51 -14.01 15.11
CA ALA A 158 0.82 -14.46 14.74
C ALA A 158 1.85 -13.31 14.71
N ASP A 159 1.43 -12.04 14.67
CA ASP A 159 2.35 -10.89 14.75
C ASP A 159 2.83 -10.62 16.18
N VAL A 160 2.05 -11.05 17.17
CA VAL A 160 2.24 -10.69 18.59
C VAL A 160 2.55 -11.89 19.49
N GLN A 161 2.16 -13.11 19.10
CA GLN A 161 2.45 -14.32 19.85
C GLN A 161 3.94 -14.69 19.78
N GLY A 162 4.45 -15.39 20.81
CA GLY A 162 5.83 -15.85 20.85
C GLY A 162 6.83 -14.77 21.24
N ARG A 163 8.12 -15.12 21.25
CA ARG A 163 9.20 -14.17 21.56
C ARG A 163 9.39 -13.18 20.41
N ARG A 164 9.34 -11.89 20.71
CA ARG A 164 9.53 -10.79 19.74
C ARG A 164 10.73 -9.91 20.08
N VAL A 165 11.22 -9.21 19.07
CA VAL A 165 12.22 -8.15 19.24
C VAL A 165 11.69 -6.92 18.51
N VAL A 166 11.50 -5.83 19.25
CA VAL A 166 11.06 -4.55 18.70
C VAL A 166 12.25 -3.60 18.70
N GLU A 167 12.49 -2.93 17.59
CA GLU A 167 13.51 -1.89 17.49
C GLU A 167 12.89 -0.54 17.84
N THR A 168 13.47 0.13 18.82
CA THR A 168 12.98 1.41 19.34
C THR A 168 14.02 2.49 19.09
N ARG A 169 13.53 3.72 18.88
CA ARG A 169 14.41 4.90 18.69
C ARG A 169 15.32 5.16 19.89
N HIS A 170 14.83 4.94 21.10
CA HIS A 170 15.49 5.37 22.34
C HIS A 170 16.26 4.26 23.05
N MET A 171 15.81 3.00 22.94
CA MET A 171 16.38 1.88 23.69
C MET A 171 16.96 0.79 22.77
N GLY A 172 17.01 1.04 21.45
CA GLY A 172 17.46 0.04 20.49
C GLY A 172 16.53 -1.17 20.50
N ARG A 173 17.11 -2.38 20.44
CA ARG A 173 16.35 -3.64 20.40
C ARG A 173 15.85 -4.03 21.79
N VAL A 174 14.54 -4.08 21.96
CA VAL A 174 13.86 -4.57 23.16
C VAL A 174 13.29 -5.95 22.88
N ALA A 175 13.70 -6.94 23.67
CA ALA A 175 13.12 -8.28 23.60
C ALA A 175 11.82 -8.33 24.40
N VAL A 176 10.73 -8.69 23.74
CA VAL A 176 9.43 -8.95 24.37
C VAL A 176 9.27 -10.45 24.51
N ARG A 177 9.15 -10.93 25.75
CA ARG A 177 8.91 -12.34 26.02
C ARG A 177 7.45 -12.68 25.72
N GLU A 178 7.21 -13.94 25.36
CA GLU A 178 5.88 -14.41 24.96
C GLU A 178 4.85 -14.19 26.07
N GLU A 179 5.22 -14.46 27.32
CA GLU A 179 4.36 -14.27 28.49
C GLU A 179 3.86 -12.82 28.64
N ASN A 180 4.69 -11.84 28.29
CA ASN A 180 4.33 -10.42 28.39
C ASN A 180 3.37 -10.03 27.26
N ALA A 181 3.61 -10.50 26.04
CA ALA A 181 2.72 -10.24 24.91
C ALA A 181 1.35 -10.89 25.11
N ALA A 182 1.32 -12.13 25.60
CA ALA A 182 0.09 -12.84 25.91
C ALA A 182 -0.73 -12.13 27.00
N ALA A 183 -0.08 -11.71 28.09
CA ALA A 183 -0.75 -10.95 29.15
C ALA A 183 -1.32 -9.62 28.64
N ALA A 184 -0.57 -8.87 27.84
CA ALA A 184 -1.05 -7.62 27.24
C ALA A 184 -2.26 -7.85 26.34
N LEU A 185 -2.24 -8.88 25.48
CA LEU A 185 -3.35 -9.23 24.61
C LEU A 185 -4.59 -9.67 25.39
N GLU A 186 -4.42 -10.46 26.46
CA GLU A 186 -5.52 -10.85 27.34
C GLU A 186 -6.19 -9.60 27.94
N VAL A 187 -5.40 -8.65 28.45
CA VAL A 187 -5.95 -7.42 29.03
C VAL A 187 -6.69 -6.58 27.98
N MET A 188 -6.13 -6.43 26.78
CA MET A 188 -6.76 -5.67 25.70
C MET A 188 -8.06 -6.34 25.21
N SER A 189 -8.03 -7.66 25.01
CA SER A 189 -9.19 -8.44 24.54
C SER A 189 -10.32 -8.53 25.57
N ARG A 190 -10.01 -8.47 26.87
CA ARG A 190 -11.02 -8.48 27.95
C ARG A 190 -12.03 -7.34 27.84
N PHE A 191 -11.61 -6.19 27.32
CA PHE A 191 -12.48 -5.03 27.11
C PHE A 191 -13.02 -4.93 25.68
N ALA A 192 -12.72 -5.91 24.82
CA ALA A 192 -13.12 -5.96 23.42
C ALA A 192 -12.77 -4.68 22.62
N VAL A 193 -11.73 -3.96 23.03
CA VAL A 193 -11.25 -2.77 22.31
C VAL A 193 -10.31 -3.24 21.22
N ASP A 194 -10.59 -2.84 19.98
CA ASP A 194 -9.66 -3.09 18.87
C ASP A 194 -8.31 -2.41 19.21
N PRO A 195 -7.17 -3.14 19.16
CA PRO A 195 -5.86 -2.59 19.42
C PRO A 195 -5.53 -1.30 18.66
N GLN A 196 -6.07 -1.12 17.44
CA GLN A 196 -5.86 0.08 16.63
C GLN A 196 -6.51 1.33 17.23
N LEU A 197 -7.49 1.16 18.12
CA LEU A 197 -8.18 2.25 18.81
C LEU A 197 -7.48 2.67 20.10
N LEU A 198 -6.40 1.98 20.53
CA LEU A 198 -5.63 2.40 21.69
C LEU A 198 -4.72 3.58 21.35
N ALA A 199 -5.21 4.78 21.67
CA ALA A 199 -4.42 6.01 21.61
C ALA A 199 -3.28 6.05 22.65
N TYR A 200 -3.34 5.24 23.71
CA TYR A 200 -2.38 5.22 24.79
C TYR A 200 -2.32 3.85 25.48
N LEU A 201 -1.12 3.30 25.60
CA LEU A 201 -0.85 2.19 26.53
C LEU A 201 -0.23 2.78 27.81
N PRO A 202 -0.88 2.63 28.98
CA PRO A 202 -0.27 3.03 30.24
C PRO A 202 0.99 2.21 30.51
N PRO A 203 2.08 2.82 31.04
CA PRO A 203 3.38 2.18 31.28
C PRO A 203 3.37 0.94 32.20
N THR A 204 2.22 0.62 32.79
CA THR A 204 2.04 -0.43 33.81
C THR A 204 1.26 -1.64 33.30
N MET A 205 0.92 -1.71 32.00
CA MET A 205 0.56 -2.97 31.34
C MET A 205 1.81 -3.60 30.74
#